data_AF-X0QEQ8-F1
#
_entry.id   AF-X0QEQ8-F1
#
_cell.length_a   1.000
_cell.length_b   1.000
_cell.length_c   1.000
_cell.angle_alpha   90.00
_cell.angle_beta   90.00
_cell.angle_gamma   90.00
#
_symmetry.space_group_name_H-M   'P 1'
#
loop_
_entity.id
_entity.type
_entity.pdbx_description
1 polymer ?
#
loop_
_entity_poly.entity_id
_entity_poly.type
_entity_poly.pdbx_seq_one_letter_code
_entity_poly.pdbx_strand_id
1 'polypeptide(L)'
;MQDLAAAEWDTVAEHWAGLGYYARARNLHKGAKQLVEVIDKTGEFPQTLAGWEAISGVGPSTAGAIMAMGLHHYGVICDGNVKRVLTRWAAIDGDITKSATTKDLWALAERLTPTENSGLFAQAMMDMGATLCTRSKPACLLCPLKEDCLAHAQGRETDYPVKAKKQPKPSKFSDALLIESADGDILWLQRPDNGIWGGLWSLPLQFVEKVDGKANNKATVKKTLASDDKPSNMPNDVRSNEKVYEAEFTTAEQIINEWLIKK
;
A
#
# COMPACT_ATOMS: atom_id res chain seq x y z
N MET A 1 -14.83 14.36 11.17
CA MET A 1 -14.47 14.37 9.73
C MET A 1 -13.89 15.72 9.36
N GLN A 2 -14.56 16.80 9.75
CA GLN A 2 -14.09 18.18 9.69
C GLN A 2 -12.70 18.34 10.32
N ASP A 3 -12.45 17.77 11.50
CA ASP A 3 -11.11 17.82 12.13
C ASP A 3 -10.02 17.20 11.27
N LEU A 4 -10.29 16.05 10.64
CA LEU A 4 -9.35 15.39 9.75
C LEU A 4 -9.12 16.21 8.47
N ALA A 5 -10.16 16.88 7.95
CA ALA A 5 -10.04 17.74 6.78
C ALA A 5 -9.28 19.05 7.07
N ALA A 6 -9.39 19.58 8.29
CA ALA A 6 -8.73 20.81 8.72
C ALA A 6 -7.28 20.58 9.20
N ALA A 7 -6.90 19.34 9.50
CA ALA A 7 -5.57 19.01 9.97
C ALA A 7 -4.48 19.24 8.90
N GLU A 8 -3.29 19.61 9.36
CA GLU A 8 -2.10 19.63 8.52
C GLU A 8 -1.60 18.22 8.23
N TRP A 9 -0.94 18.03 7.09
CA TRP A 9 -0.47 16.71 6.67
C TRP A 9 0.46 16.06 7.70
N ASP A 10 1.36 16.83 8.32
CA ASP A 10 2.33 16.28 9.27
C ASP A 10 1.65 15.65 10.50
N THR A 11 0.58 16.27 11.03
CA THR A 11 -0.23 15.70 12.12
C THR A 11 -0.89 14.39 11.70
N VAL A 12 -1.44 14.33 10.48
CA VAL A 12 -2.07 13.12 9.96
C VAL A 12 -1.03 12.01 9.72
N ALA A 13 0.13 12.37 9.18
CA ALA A 13 1.22 11.43 8.89
C ALA A 13 1.79 10.81 10.17
N GLU A 14 1.90 11.60 11.25
CA GLU A 14 2.32 11.15 12.57
C GLU A 14 1.36 10.07 13.11
N HIS A 15 0.05 10.31 13.07
CA HIS A 15 -0.94 9.31 13.50
C HIS A 15 -0.97 8.05 12.62
N TRP A 16 -0.51 8.15 11.37
CA TRP A 16 -0.40 7.00 10.47
C TRP A 16 0.94 6.25 10.60
N ALA A 17 1.88 6.77 11.41
CA ALA A 17 3.22 6.23 11.50
C ALA A 17 3.22 4.74 11.87
N GLY A 18 3.95 3.92 11.11
CA GLY A 18 4.05 2.47 11.33
C GLY A 18 2.96 1.62 10.66
N LEU A 19 1.86 2.20 10.15
CA LEU A 19 0.79 1.44 9.46
C LEU A 19 1.14 1.04 8.01
N GLY A 20 2.19 1.65 7.44
CA GLY A 20 2.61 1.43 6.06
C GLY A 20 1.59 1.92 5.02
N TYR A 21 1.97 1.83 3.73
CA TYR A 21 1.16 2.30 2.59
C TYR A 21 0.57 3.71 2.79
N TYR A 22 1.43 4.70 3.03
CA TYR A 22 1.04 6.10 3.34
C TYR A 22 0.22 6.81 2.25
N ALA A 23 0.21 6.28 1.03
CA ALA A 23 -0.75 6.73 0.01
C ALA A 23 -2.20 6.58 0.49
N ARG A 24 -2.51 5.59 1.34
CA ARG A 24 -3.82 5.46 1.99
C ARG A 24 -4.12 6.63 2.92
N ALA A 25 -3.17 7.05 3.74
CA ALA A 25 -3.32 8.19 4.64
C ALA A 25 -3.55 9.49 3.86
N ARG A 26 -2.75 9.73 2.82
CA ARG A 26 -2.90 10.91 1.94
C ARG A 26 -4.26 10.94 1.26
N ASN A 27 -4.67 9.81 0.67
CA ASN A 27 -5.96 9.73 0.01
C ASN A 27 -7.12 9.84 1.01
N LEU A 28 -6.99 9.28 2.23
CA LEU A 28 -7.99 9.45 3.29
C LEU A 28 -8.12 10.92 3.70
N HIS A 29 -7.00 11.61 3.90
CA HIS A 29 -6.98 13.04 4.25
C HIS A 29 -7.58 13.90 3.12
N LYS A 30 -7.16 13.66 1.87
CA LYS A 30 -7.73 14.32 0.68
C LYS A 30 -9.23 14.01 0.54
N GLY A 31 -9.64 12.77 0.78
CA GLY A 31 -11.02 12.32 0.74
C GLY A 31 -11.86 12.99 1.82
N ALA A 32 -11.32 13.19 3.02
CA ALA A 32 -12.00 13.94 4.08
C ALA A 32 -12.26 15.39 3.65
N LYS A 33 -11.27 16.07 3.04
CA LYS A 33 -11.45 17.42 2.47
C LYS A 33 -12.56 17.46 1.41
N GLN A 34 -12.55 16.51 0.47
CA GLN A 34 -13.60 16.39 -0.54
C GLN A 34 -14.99 16.13 0.07
N LEU A 35 -15.07 15.33 1.12
CA LEU A 35 -16.33 15.05 1.81
C LEU A 35 -16.89 16.28 2.54
N VAL A 36 -16.04 17.10 3.18
CA VAL A 36 -16.47 18.40 3.73
C VAL A 36 -17.10 19.24 2.62
N GLU A 37 -16.44 19.38 1.47
CA GLU A 37 -16.98 20.17 0.36
C GLU A 37 -18.33 19.64 -0.17
N VAL A 38 -18.52 18.31 -0.20
CA VAL A 38 -19.79 17.71 -0.61
C VAL A 38 -20.89 18.02 0.42
N ILE A 39 -20.59 17.86 1.71
CA ILE A 39 -21.55 18.11 2.78
C ILE A 39 -21.90 19.60 2.85
N ASP A 40 -20.93 20.51 2.70
CA ASP A 40 -21.18 21.94 2.71
C ASP A 40 -22.12 22.38 1.57
N LYS A 41 -22.07 21.69 0.42
CA LYS A 41 -22.92 21.97 -0.74
C LYS A 41 -24.29 21.30 -0.68
N THR A 42 -24.38 20.12 -0.09
CA THR A 42 -25.58 19.26 -0.19
C THR A 42 -26.30 19.02 1.14
N GLY A 43 -25.65 19.32 2.26
CA GLY A 43 -26.11 19.01 3.62
C GLY A 43 -25.86 17.57 4.06
N GLU A 44 -25.41 16.69 3.17
CA GLU A 44 -25.35 15.23 3.43
C GLU A 44 -24.08 14.59 2.83
N PHE A 45 -23.78 13.37 3.27
CA PHE A 45 -22.77 12.54 2.60
C PHE A 45 -23.25 12.12 1.19
N PRO A 46 -22.34 11.66 0.30
CA PRO A 46 -22.77 11.03 -0.95
C PRO A 46 -23.77 9.90 -0.69
N GLN A 47 -24.91 9.92 -1.38
CA GLN A 47 -25.97 8.89 -1.22
C GLN A 47 -25.92 7.82 -2.31
N THR A 48 -24.93 7.87 -3.20
CA THR A 48 -24.81 6.95 -4.34
C THR A 48 -23.43 6.31 -4.39
N LEU A 49 -23.36 5.10 -4.96
CA LEU A 49 -22.10 4.40 -5.17
C LEU A 49 -21.09 5.24 -5.96
N ALA A 50 -21.55 5.83 -7.08
CA ALA A 50 -20.73 6.70 -7.91
C ALA A 50 -20.23 7.95 -7.16
N GLY A 51 -21.05 8.50 -6.26
CA GLY A 51 -20.64 9.61 -5.40
C GLY A 51 -19.52 9.22 -4.45
N TRP A 52 -19.56 8.03 -3.87
CA TRP A 52 -18.49 7.52 -3.01
C TRP A 52 -17.22 7.18 -3.80
N GLU A 53 -17.34 6.57 -4.99
CA GLU A 53 -16.19 6.25 -5.85
C GLU A 53 -15.45 7.50 -6.36
N ALA A 54 -16.11 8.66 -6.39
CA ALA A 54 -15.48 9.94 -6.72
C ALA A 54 -14.57 10.49 -5.60
N ILE A 55 -14.70 9.97 -4.37
CA ILE A 55 -13.89 10.39 -3.22
C ILE A 55 -12.52 9.72 -3.26
N SER A 56 -11.47 10.50 -3.02
CA SER A 56 -10.10 10.03 -3.02
C SER A 56 -9.90 8.89 -2.03
N GLY A 57 -9.28 7.80 -2.51
CA GLY A 57 -9.01 6.61 -1.69
C GLY A 57 -10.17 5.63 -1.56
N VAL A 58 -11.35 5.96 -2.10
CA VAL A 58 -12.52 5.09 -2.08
C VAL A 58 -12.61 4.36 -3.42
N GLY A 59 -12.22 3.08 -3.43
CA GLY A 59 -12.44 2.19 -4.59
C GLY A 59 -13.81 1.50 -4.55
N PRO A 60 -14.17 0.74 -5.60
CA PRO A 60 -15.51 0.15 -5.72
C PRO A 60 -15.95 -0.70 -4.52
N SER A 61 -15.05 -1.53 -3.99
CA SER A 61 -15.39 -2.36 -2.82
C SER A 61 -15.52 -1.55 -1.53
N THR A 62 -14.81 -0.42 -1.40
CA THR A 62 -14.93 0.47 -0.24
C THR A 62 -16.21 1.29 -0.35
N ALA A 63 -16.54 1.79 -1.55
CA ALA A 63 -17.81 2.46 -1.81
C ALA A 63 -18.99 1.52 -1.52
N GLY A 64 -18.94 0.27 -2.01
CA GLY A 64 -19.94 -0.74 -1.70
C GLY A 64 -20.07 -1.05 -0.21
N ALA A 65 -18.96 -1.09 0.54
CA ALA A 65 -18.99 -1.27 1.98
C ALA A 65 -19.62 -0.08 2.71
N ILE A 66 -19.32 1.16 2.28
CA ILE A 66 -19.93 2.37 2.84
C ILE A 66 -21.44 2.39 2.54
N MET A 67 -21.85 2.07 1.32
CA MET A 67 -23.26 1.95 0.95
C MET A 67 -23.97 0.92 1.84
N ALA A 68 -23.41 -0.28 1.94
CA ALA A 68 -24.03 -1.41 2.64
C ALA A 68 -24.06 -1.25 4.17
N MET A 69 -22.95 -0.85 4.77
CA MET A 69 -22.76 -0.83 6.22
C MET A 69 -22.90 0.56 6.83
N GLY A 70 -22.47 1.60 6.12
CA GLY A 70 -22.52 2.98 6.60
C GLY A 70 -23.86 3.65 6.37
N LEU A 71 -24.41 3.51 5.16
CA LEU A 71 -25.69 4.13 4.76
C LEU A 71 -26.88 3.18 4.83
N HIS A 72 -26.65 1.89 5.11
CA HIS A 72 -27.69 0.85 5.10
C HIS A 72 -28.47 0.81 3.78
N HIS A 73 -27.80 1.10 2.67
CA HIS A 73 -28.31 0.97 1.31
C HIS A 73 -27.79 -0.33 0.68
N TYR A 74 -28.32 -0.70 -0.48
CA TYR A 74 -27.74 -1.83 -1.20
C TYR A 74 -26.30 -1.51 -1.63
N GLY A 75 -25.37 -2.41 -1.31
CA GLY A 75 -23.96 -2.28 -1.68
C GLY A 75 -23.26 -3.63 -1.76
N VAL A 76 -22.37 -3.77 -2.74
CA VAL A 76 -21.64 -5.02 -3.01
C VAL A 76 -20.17 -4.84 -2.67
N ILE A 77 -19.59 -5.80 -1.95
CA ILE A 77 -18.16 -5.83 -1.65
C ILE A 77 -17.47 -6.96 -2.43
N CYS A 78 -16.22 -6.73 -2.82
CA CYS A 78 -15.40 -7.75 -3.50
C CYS A 78 -13.92 -7.52 -3.19
N ASP A 79 -13.59 -7.50 -1.90
CA ASP A 79 -12.22 -7.32 -1.41
C ASP A 79 -11.38 -8.62 -1.55
N GLY A 80 -10.14 -8.60 -1.05
CA GLY A 80 -9.27 -9.78 -1.12
C GLY A 80 -9.79 -11.01 -0.36
N ASN A 81 -10.60 -10.79 0.69
CA ASN A 81 -11.24 -11.85 1.47
C ASN A 81 -12.41 -12.46 0.69
N VAL A 82 -13.33 -11.63 0.22
CA VAL A 82 -14.48 -12.04 -0.59
C VAL A 82 -14.03 -12.77 -1.85
N LYS A 83 -13.07 -12.23 -2.60
CA LYS A 83 -12.53 -12.89 -3.80
C LYS A 83 -12.02 -14.31 -3.50
N ARG A 84 -11.33 -14.51 -2.38
CA ARG A 84 -10.83 -15.83 -1.99
C ARG A 84 -11.97 -16.79 -1.62
N VAL A 85 -12.96 -16.31 -0.88
CA VAL A 85 -14.15 -17.11 -0.53
C VAL A 85 -14.87 -17.53 -1.81
N LEU A 86 -15.19 -16.58 -2.69
CA LEU A 86 -15.97 -16.84 -3.91
C LEU A 86 -15.23 -17.75 -4.89
N THR A 87 -13.94 -17.53 -5.11
CA THR A 87 -13.13 -18.40 -5.98
C THR A 87 -13.04 -19.83 -5.46
N ARG A 88 -12.99 -20.04 -4.15
CA ARG A 88 -13.04 -21.39 -3.56
C ARG A 88 -14.42 -22.01 -3.65
N TRP A 89 -15.44 -21.26 -3.25
CA TRP A 89 -16.82 -21.75 -3.25
C TRP A 89 -17.25 -22.21 -4.64
N ALA A 90 -16.95 -21.42 -5.68
CA ALA A 90 -17.30 -21.71 -7.07
C ALA A 90 -16.17 -22.38 -7.89
N ALA A 91 -15.04 -22.76 -7.28
CA ALA A 91 -13.87 -23.33 -7.97
C ALA A 91 -13.46 -22.55 -9.24
N ILE A 92 -13.29 -21.24 -9.12
CA ILE A 92 -12.94 -20.35 -10.24
C ILE A 92 -11.43 -20.43 -10.50
N ASP A 93 -11.03 -21.16 -11.56
CA ASP A 93 -9.63 -21.34 -11.97
C ASP A 93 -9.02 -20.11 -12.68
N GLY A 94 -9.81 -19.07 -12.95
CA GLY A 94 -9.33 -17.83 -13.57
C GLY A 94 -8.31 -17.09 -12.71
N ASP A 95 -7.28 -16.52 -13.34
CA ASP A 95 -6.29 -15.66 -12.68
C ASP A 95 -6.93 -14.35 -12.22
N ILE A 96 -7.06 -14.17 -10.91
CA ILE A 96 -7.74 -13.01 -10.32
C ILE A 96 -7.00 -11.68 -10.52
N THR A 97 -5.83 -11.70 -11.13
CA THR A 97 -5.11 -10.49 -11.59
C THR A 97 -5.58 -10.00 -12.96
N LYS A 98 -6.35 -10.80 -13.70
CA LYS A 98 -6.91 -10.43 -15.00
C LYS A 98 -8.25 -9.70 -14.83
N SER A 99 -8.48 -8.73 -15.70
CA SER A 99 -9.71 -7.93 -15.71
C SER A 99 -10.96 -8.77 -15.97
N ALA A 100 -10.87 -9.75 -16.88
CA ALA A 100 -11.97 -10.67 -17.18
C ALA A 100 -12.44 -11.44 -15.93
N THR A 101 -11.52 -12.14 -15.26
CA THR A 101 -11.84 -12.86 -14.02
C THR A 101 -12.31 -11.94 -12.91
N THR A 102 -11.75 -10.73 -12.81
CA THR A 102 -12.21 -9.74 -11.83
C THR A 102 -13.65 -9.31 -12.12
N LYS A 103 -14.02 -9.11 -13.39
CA LYS A 103 -15.40 -8.78 -13.80
C LYS A 103 -16.37 -9.91 -13.44
N ASP A 104 -16.01 -11.16 -13.72
CA ASP A 104 -16.85 -12.31 -13.40
C ASP A 104 -17.04 -12.48 -11.89
N LEU A 105 -16.00 -12.21 -11.09
CA LEU A 105 -16.09 -12.22 -9.63
C LEU A 105 -16.99 -11.12 -9.08
N TRP A 106 -16.96 -9.93 -9.68
CA TRP A 106 -17.88 -8.85 -9.32
C TRP A 106 -19.32 -9.20 -9.65
N ALA A 107 -19.59 -9.74 -10.84
CA ALA A 107 -20.93 -10.19 -11.23
C ALA A 107 -21.44 -11.32 -10.31
N LEU A 108 -20.56 -12.24 -9.90
CA LEU A 108 -20.91 -13.27 -8.93
C LEU A 108 -21.21 -12.68 -7.55
N ALA A 109 -20.38 -11.75 -7.06
CA ALA A 109 -20.59 -11.09 -5.78
C ALA A 109 -21.92 -10.32 -5.76
N GLU A 110 -22.24 -9.60 -6.83
CA GLU A 110 -23.49 -8.87 -6.98
C GLU A 110 -24.69 -9.82 -6.96
N ARG A 111 -24.64 -10.92 -7.74
CA ARG A 111 -25.72 -11.92 -7.77
C ARG A 111 -25.98 -12.58 -6.42
N LEU A 112 -24.94 -12.75 -5.60
CA LEU A 112 -25.05 -13.41 -4.29
C LEU A 112 -25.38 -12.44 -3.16
N THR A 113 -25.18 -11.13 -3.36
CA THR A 113 -25.47 -10.13 -2.33
C THR A 113 -26.99 -9.96 -2.21
N PRO A 114 -27.58 -10.21 -1.03
CA PRO A 114 -29.01 -10.00 -0.84
C PRO A 114 -29.34 -8.50 -0.92
N THR A 115 -30.49 -8.18 -1.49
CA THR A 115 -31.00 -6.80 -1.55
C THR A 115 -31.30 -6.27 -0.16
N GLU A 116 -31.87 -7.11 0.70
CA GLU A 116 -32.09 -6.84 2.12
C GLU A 116 -30.87 -7.25 2.94
N ASN A 117 -30.52 -6.44 3.95
CA ASN A 117 -29.42 -6.74 4.87
C ASN A 117 -28.05 -6.95 4.19
N SER A 118 -27.81 -6.30 3.04
CA SER A 118 -26.52 -6.36 2.33
C SER A 118 -25.33 -6.01 3.22
N GLY A 119 -25.49 -5.10 4.19
CA GLY A 119 -24.46 -4.77 5.19
C GLY A 119 -24.08 -5.94 6.10
N LEU A 120 -25.05 -6.71 6.60
CA LEU A 120 -24.77 -7.92 7.39
C LEU A 120 -24.11 -9.00 6.55
N PHE A 121 -24.56 -9.17 5.31
CA PHE A 121 -23.94 -10.10 4.37
C PHE A 121 -22.49 -9.71 4.06
N ALA A 122 -22.21 -8.43 3.82
CA ALA A 122 -20.87 -7.91 3.59
C ALA A 122 -19.94 -8.19 4.79
N GLN A 123 -20.40 -7.89 6.00
CA GLN A 123 -19.64 -8.16 7.23
C GLN A 123 -19.37 -9.67 7.39
N ALA A 124 -20.39 -10.52 7.22
CA ALA A 124 -20.25 -11.97 7.31
C ALA A 124 -19.25 -12.54 6.29
N MET A 125 -19.27 -12.04 5.06
CA MET A 125 -18.33 -12.46 4.02
C MET A 125 -16.88 -12.04 4.33
N MET A 126 -16.67 -10.83 4.86
CA MET A 126 -15.35 -10.39 5.32
C MET A 126 -14.84 -11.23 6.50
N ASP A 127 -15.67 -11.44 7.52
CA ASP A 127 -15.32 -12.20 8.72
C ASP A 127 -15.03 -13.66 8.40
N MET A 128 -15.86 -14.29 7.57
CA MET A 128 -15.61 -15.64 7.09
C MET A 128 -14.28 -15.73 6.35
N GLY A 129 -13.98 -14.77 5.46
CA GLY A 129 -12.69 -14.74 4.77
C GLY A 129 -11.51 -14.55 5.73
N ALA A 130 -11.66 -13.71 6.74
CA ALA A 130 -10.61 -13.39 7.70
C ALA A 130 -10.33 -14.52 8.71
N THR A 131 -11.37 -15.23 9.15
CA THR A 131 -11.29 -16.15 10.30
C THR A 131 -11.42 -17.63 9.92
N LEU A 132 -12.26 -17.98 8.93
CA LEU A 132 -12.53 -19.37 8.54
C LEU A 132 -11.83 -19.74 7.24
N CYS A 133 -12.17 -19.06 6.14
CA CYS A 133 -11.64 -19.29 4.82
C CYS A 133 -10.28 -18.60 4.63
N THR A 134 -9.34 -18.86 5.53
CA THR A 134 -8.03 -18.21 5.57
C THR A 134 -7.12 -18.68 4.43
N ARG A 135 -6.06 -17.92 4.14
CA ARG A 135 -5.18 -18.15 2.99
C ARG A 135 -4.58 -19.56 2.95
N SER A 136 -3.98 -20.02 4.05
CA SER A 136 -3.12 -21.22 4.05
C SER A 136 -3.70 -22.41 4.81
N LYS A 137 -4.55 -22.19 5.80
CA LYS A 137 -5.13 -23.25 6.64
C LYS A 137 -6.62 -22.94 6.87
N PRO A 138 -7.45 -23.04 5.83
CA PRO A 138 -8.87 -22.75 5.99
C PRO A 138 -9.51 -23.77 6.94
N ALA A 139 -10.33 -23.28 7.86
CA ALA A 139 -11.07 -24.11 8.81
C ALA A 139 -12.34 -24.67 8.15
N CYS A 140 -12.19 -25.45 7.07
CA CYS A 140 -13.32 -25.92 6.26
C CYS A 140 -14.36 -26.70 7.06
N LEU A 141 -13.95 -27.46 8.08
CA LEU A 141 -14.86 -28.21 8.95
C LEU A 141 -15.82 -27.32 9.76
N LEU A 142 -15.46 -26.05 9.99
CA LEU A 142 -16.27 -25.06 10.69
C LEU A 142 -16.96 -24.09 9.72
N CYS A 143 -16.72 -24.24 8.41
CA CYS A 143 -17.22 -23.31 7.40
C CYS A 143 -18.72 -23.56 7.15
N PRO A 144 -19.59 -22.54 7.25
CA PRO A 144 -21.02 -22.72 6.97
C PRO A 144 -21.31 -23.06 5.50
N LEU A 145 -20.36 -22.76 4.59
CA LEU A 145 -20.47 -23.07 3.16
C LEU A 145 -19.84 -24.41 2.78
N LYS A 146 -19.41 -25.22 3.75
CA LYS A 146 -18.64 -26.46 3.51
C LYS A 146 -19.32 -27.39 2.50
N GLU A 147 -20.61 -27.64 2.67
CA GLU A 147 -21.36 -28.64 1.89
C GLU A 147 -21.46 -28.27 0.40
N ASP A 148 -21.52 -26.97 0.09
CA ASP A 148 -21.65 -26.47 -1.29
C ASP A 148 -20.34 -25.91 -1.86
N CYS A 149 -19.22 -26.02 -1.14
CA CYS A 149 -17.93 -25.47 -1.57
C CYS A 149 -17.22 -26.41 -2.55
N LEU A 150 -17.15 -26.02 -3.83
CA LEU A 150 -16.56 -26.84 -4.88
C LEU A 150 -15.06 -27.09 -4.67
N ALA A 151 -14.29 -26.10 -4.19
CA ALA A 151 -12.88 -26.33 -3.88
C ALA A 151 -12.70 -27.30 -2.71
N HIS A 152 -13.61 -27.33 -1.73
CA HIS A 152 -13.55 -28.27 -0.61
C HIS A 152 -13.88 -29.69 -1.06
N ALA A 153 -14.93 -29.85 -1.87
CA ALA A 153 -15.29 -31.14 -2.47
C ALA A 153 -14.15 -31.75 -3.31
N GLN A 154 -13.28 -30.91 -3.87
CA GLN A 154 -12.10 -31.30 -4.64
C GLN A 154 -10.83 -31.45 -3.79
N GLY A 155 -10.81 -30.99 -2.53
CA GLY A 155 -9.60 -30.90 -1.71
C GLY A 155 -8.55 -29.93 -2.25
N ARG A 156 -8.98 -28.86 -2.93
CA ARG A 156 -8.13 -27.89 -3.65
C ARG A 156 -8.24 -26.47 -3.10
N GLU A 157 -8.62 -26.27 -1.85
CA GLU A 157 -8.87 -24.94 -1.29
C GLU A 157 -7.63 -24.04 -1.36
N THR A 158 -6.44 -24.60 -1.21
CA THR A 158 -5.18 -23.86 -1.27
C THR A 158 -4.75 -23.47 -2.69
N ASP A 159 -5.37 -24.05 -3.72
CA ASP A 159 -5.09 -23.71 -5.12
C ASP A 159 -5.78 -22.40 -5.53
N TYR A 160 -6.82 -22.01 -4.79
CA TYR A 160 -7.60 -20.80 -5.04
C TYR A 160 -7.32 -19.69 -4.00
N PRO A 161 -7.36 -18.41 -4.41
CA PRO A 161 -7.54 -17.94 -5.78
C PRO A 161 -6.28 -18.17 -6.63
N VAL A 162 -6.49 -18.49 -7.91
CA VAL A 162 -5.40 -18.57 -8.90
C VAL A 162 -4.83 -17.17 -9.11
N LYS A 163 -3.50 -17.06 -9.07
CA LYS A 163 -2.77 -15.81 -9.29
C LYS A 163 -1.60 -16.07 -10.22
N ALA A 164 -1.32 -15.13 -11.12
CA ALA A 164 -0.07 -15.13 -11.87
C ALA A 164 1.16 -15.28 -10.95
N LYS A 165 2.14 -16.04 -11.42
CA LYS A 165 3.45 -16.12 -10.77
C LYS A 165 4.05 -14.72 -10.71
N LYS A 166 4.40 -14.26 -9.51
CA LYS A 166 5.00 -12.94 -9.32
C LYS A 166 6.34 -12.89 -10.05
N GLN A 167 6.51 -11.87 -10.89
CA GLN A 167 7.83 -11.53 -11.42
C GLN A 167 8.73 -11.03 -10.28
N PRO A 168 10.05 -11.26 -10.36
CA PRO A 168 11.00 -10.65 -9.45
C PRO A 168 10.79 -9.13 -9.44
N LYS A 169 10.67 -8.53 -8.26
CA LYS A 169 10.57 -7.08 -8.17
C LYS A 169 11.96 -6.48 -8.43
N PRO A 170 12.05 -5.32 -9.12
CA PRO A 170 13.30 -4.59 -9.17
C PRO A 170 13.72 -4.23 -7.75
N SER A 171 15.01 -4.39 -7.45
CA SER A 171 15.60 -3.95 -6.19
C SER A 171 16.26 -2.59 -6.42
N LYS A 172 16.02 -1.66 -5.51
CA LYS A 172 16.72 -0.37 -5.45
C LYS A 172 17.61 -0.36 -4.21
N PHE A 173 18.79 0.21 -4.32
CA PHE A 173 19.75 0.34 -3.23
C PHE A 173 20.03 1.81 -2.98
N SER A 174 20.19 2.17 -1.72
CA SER A 174 20.50 3.53 -1.32
C SER A 174 21.28 3.56 -0.01
N ASP A 175 22.23 4.46 0.07
CA ASP A 175 22.86 4.86 1.32
C ASP A 175 22.06 6.01 1.94
N ALA A 176 21.76 5.90 3.24
CA ALA A 176 21.14 6.98 4.00
C ALA A 176 22.25 7.84 4.62
N LEU A 177 22.27 9.12 4.27
CA LEU A 177 23.33 10.04 4.66
C LEU A 177 22.96 10.74 5.97
N LEU A 178 23.76 10.54 7.01
CA LEU A 178 23.69 11.35 8.23
C LEU A 178 24.55 12.60 8.03
N ILE A 179 23.91 13.73 7.77
CA ILE A 179 24.58 15.03 7.60
C ILE A 179 24.27 15.87 8.84
N GLU A 180 25.32 16.24 9.56
CA GLU A 180 25.25 17.00 10.81
C GLU A 180 25.89 18.39 10.61
N SER A 181 25.23 19.44 11.11
CA SER A 181 25.79 20.79 11.14
C SER A 181 26.92 20.88 12.18
N ALA A 182 27.71 21.97 12.14
CA ALA A 182 28.73 22.20 13.17
C ALA A 182 28.14 22.33 14.59
N ASP A 183 26.85 22.68 14.68
CA ASP A 183 26.11 22.85 15.93
C ASP A 183 25.40 21.56 16.39
N GLY A 184 25.47 20.47 15.60
CA GLY A 184 24.89 19.17 15.92
C GLY A 184 23.50 18.91 15.32
N ASP A 185 22.98 19.81 14.48
CA ASP A 185 21.66 19.63 13.85
C ASP A 185 21.74 18.61 12.70
N ILE A 186 20.73 17.73 12.61
CA ILE A 186 20.66 16.72 11.55
C ILE A 186 19.78 17.20 10.40
N LEU A 187 20.29 17.10 9.17
CA LEU A 187 19.51 17.40 7.97
C LEU A 187 18.44 16.32 7.71
N TRP A 188 17.19 16.75 7.69
CA TRP A 188 16.05 15.95 7.24
C TRP A 188 15.47 16.54 5.95
N LEU A 189 15.06 15.67 5.03
CA LEU A 189 14.37 16.07 3.81
C LEU A 189 12.98 15.44 3.76
N GLN A 190 11.98 16.26 3.44
CA GLN A 190 10.65 15.74 3.15
C GLN A 190 10.62 15.21 1.71
N ARG A 191 10.17 13.97 1.56
CA ARG A 191 10.05 13.32 0.25
C ARG A 191 8.87 13.87 -0.54
N PRO A 192 8.94 13.90 -1.88
CA PRO A 192 7.82 14.31 -2.72
C PRO A 192 6.56 13.50 -2.42
N ASP A 193 5.36 14.01 -2.70
CA ASP A 193 4.11 13.29 -2.39
C ASP A 193 3.91 11.97 -3.18
N ASN A 194 4.66 11.78 -4.25
CA ASN A 194 4.63 10.58 -5.09
C ASN A 194 5.78 9.61 -4.75
N GLY A 195 5.70 8.39 -5.29
CA GLY A 195 6.75 7.39 -5.11
C GLY A 195 6.82 6.77 -3.71
N ILE A 196 7.98 6.18 -3.40
CA ILE A 196 8.23 5.49 -2.13
C ILE A 196 8.32 6.53 -1.01
N TRP A 197 7.61 6.27 0.09
CA TRP A 197 7.56 7.11 1.30
C TRP A 197 7.11 8.56 1.04
N GLY A 198 6.28 8.78 0.02
CA GLY A 198 5.94 10.15 -0.34
C GLY A 198 5.29 10.95 0.78
N GLY A 199 5.70 12.21 0.94
CA GLY A 199 5.27 13.10 2.03
C GLY A 199 5.90 12.81 3.40
N LEU A 200 6.78 11.80 3.52
CA LEU A 200 7.49 11.51 4.78
C LEU A 200 8.85 12.17 4.83
N TRP A 201 9.30 12.43 6.05
CA TRP A 201 10.66 12.86 6.34
C TRP A 201 11.62 11.67 6.29
N SER A 202 12.75 11.85 5.60
CA SER A 202 13.85 10.89 5.57
C SER A 202 15.20 11.60 5.65
N LEU A 203 16.23 10.85 6.05
CA LEU A 203 17.61 11.27 5.76
C LEU A 203 17.79 11.41 4.24
N PRO A 204 18.69 12.29 3.78
CA PRO A 204 19.08 12.34 2.38
C PRO A 204 19.52 10.95 1.89
N LEU A 205 19.01 10.53 0.73
CA LEU A 205 19.34 9.24 0.14
C LEU A 205 20.26 9.41 -1.07
N GLN A 206 21.35 8.66 -1.06
CA GLN A 206 22.18 8.44 -2.23
C GLN A 206 21.83 7.08 -2.83
N PHE A 207 21.16 7.07 -3.98
CA PHE A 207 20.82 5.81 -4.66
C PHE A 207 22.05 5.25 -5.38
N VAL A 208 22.32 3.96 -5.17
CA VAL A 208 23.52 3.27 -5.64
C VAL A 208 23.17 2.03 -6.46
N GLU A 209 24.03 1.66 -7.39
CA GLU A 209 23.96 0.32 -7.98
C GLU A 209 24.50 -0.72 -7.02
N LYS A 210 23.85 -1.88 -6.97
CA LYS A 210 24.41 -3.02 -6.25
C LYS A 210 25.61 -3.54 -7.02
N VAL A 211 26.81 -3.35 -6.46
CA VAL A 211 27.99 -4.05 -6.95
C VAL A 211 27.93 -5.48 -6.43
N ASP A 212 27.80 -6.47 -7.32
CA ASP A 212 27.87 -7.89 -6.95
C ASP A 212 29.30 -8.27 -6.56
N GLY A 213 29.62 -8.13 -5.26
CA GLY A 213 30.86 -8.62 -4.67
C GLY A 213 30.57 -9.51 -3.46
N LYS A 214 31.15 -10.72 -3.43
CA LYS A 214 31.25 -11.50 -2.19
C LYS A 214 32.12 -10.69 -1.24
N ALA A 215 31.53 -10.07 -0.22
CA ALA A 215 32.27 -9.33 0.79
C ALA A 215 33.13 -10.28 1.66
N ASN A 216 34.30 -10.66 1.14
CA ASN A 216 35.41 -11.06 1.99
C ASN A 216 36.07 -9.77 2.47
N ASN A 217 35.51 -9.16 3.52
CA ASN A 217 36.31 -8.39 4.47
C ASN A 217 35.48 -8.06 5.70
N LYS A 218 35.85 -8.70 6.82
CA LYS A 218 35.59 -8.21 8.17
C LYS A 218 36.36 -6.89 8.33
N ALA A 219 35.81 -5.79 7.83
CA ALA A 219 36.28 -4.46 8.20
C ALA A 219 35.32 -3.92 9.26
N THR A 220 35.75 -4.01 10.51
CA THR A 220 35.14 -3.35 11.66
C THR A 220 34.93 -1.88 11.34
N VAL A 221 33.69 -1.41 11.40
CA VAL A 221 33.35 0.02 11.27
C VAL A 221 34.04 0.76 12.41
N LYS A 222 35.20 1.36 12.14
CA LYS A 222 35.82 2.33 13.05
C LYS A 222 35.10 3.66 12.82
N LYS A 223 34.59 4.20 13.92
CA LYS A 223 34.06 5.56 14.04
C LYS A 223 35.21 6.54 13.76
N THR A 224 35.34 7.02 12.53
CA THR A 224 36.35 8.03 12.18
C THR A 224 35.80 9.40 12.54
N LEU A 225 36.21 9.90 13.71
CA LEU A 225 36.19 11.32 14.02
C LEU A 225 37.21 11.98 13.09
N ALA A 226 36.78 12.94 12.27
CA ALA A 226 37.67 13.65 11.37
C ALA A 226 38.62 14.55 12.18
N SER A 227 39.90 14.17 12.23
CA SER A 227 41.00 15.11 12.36
C SER A 227 41.72 15.17 11.02
N ASP A 228 42.09 16.39 10.63
CA ASP A 228 42.78 16.75 9.39
C ASP A 228 43.89 15.77 9.00
N ASP A 229 43.65 14.98 7.95
CA ASP A 229 44.70 14.53 7.03
C ASP A 229 44.06 13.94 5.75
N LYS A 230 44.72 14.17 4.61
CA LYS A 230 44.28 13.88 3.24
C LYS A 230 43.59 12.51 3.06
N PRO A 231 42.57 12.39 2.18
CA PRO A 231 41.84 11.14 2.04
C PRO A 231 42.68 10.10 1.28
N SER A 232 43.17 9.09 2.01
CA SER A 232 43.59 7.82 1.42
C SER A 232 42.36 6.93 1.22
N ASN A 233 42.02 6.67 -0.04
CA ASN A 233 41.12 5.63 -0.54
C ASN A 233 39.74 5.52 0.13
N MET A 234 38.78 6.31 -0.35
CA MET A 234 37.39 5.82 -0.38
C MET A 234 37.32 4.55 -1.24
N PRO A 235 36.41 3.61 -0.96
CA PRO A 235 36.11 2.52 -1.87
C PRO A 235 35.54 3.10 -3.17
N ASN A 236 36.40 3.23 -4.20
CA ASN A 236 36.13 3.82 -5.51
C ASN A 236 35.19 3.00 -6.41
N ASP A 237 34.15 2.36 -5.87
CA ASP A 237 33.21 1.63 -6.74
C ASP A 237 31.75 1.79 -6.29
N VAL A 238 31.37 3.02 -5.94
CA VAL A 238 29.96 3.42 -5.92
C VAL A 238 29.68 4.15 -7.22
N ARG A 239 29.19 3.42 -8.23
CA ARG A 239 28.73 4.02 -9.48
C ARG A 239 27.29 4.49 -9.28
N SER A 240 27.07 5.79 -9.38
CA SER A 240 25.73 6.38 -9.37
C SER A 240 24.96 5.92 -10.60
N ASN A 241 23.69 5.53 -10.41
CA ASN A 241 22.83 5.19 -11.55
C ASN A 241 22.08 6.45 -12.02
N GLU A 242 22.69 7.22 -12.93
CA GLU A 242 22.12 8.44 -13.51
C GLU A 242 20.70 8.25 -14.08
N LYS A 243 20.33 7.05 -14.55
CA LYS A 243 18.95 6.81 -15.06
C LYS A 243 17.88 6.75 -13.98
N VAL A 244 18.26 6.57 -12.71
CA VAL A 244 17.32 6.68 -11.59
C VAL A 244 17.06 8.18 -11.31
N TYR A 245 18.07 9.06 -11.47
CA TYR A 245 18.11 10.48 -11.05
C TYR A 245 16.98 11.41 -11.56
N GLU A 246 16.28 11.06 -12.64
CA GLU A 246 15.39 12.00 -13.31
C GLU A 246 13.90 11.88 -12.90
N ALA A 247 13.47 10.80 -12.24
CA ALA A 247 12.04 10.52 -12.08
C ALA A 247 11.49 10.57 -10.63
N GLU A 248 12.36 10.55 -9.60
CA GLU A 248 11.93 10.34 -8.20
C GLU A 248 12.64 11.26 -7.17
N PHE A 249 13.34 12.32 -7.61
CA PHE A 249 14.27 13.07 -6.77
C PHE A 249 13.70 14.40 -6.31
N THR A 250 14.03 14.78 -5.09
CA THR A 250 13.98 16.19 -4.70
C THR A 250 15.17 16.93 -5.31
N THR A 251 14.99 18.21 -5.65
CA THR A 251 16.11 19.10 -6.04
C THR A 251 17.23 19.08 -5.00
N ALA A 252 16.89 18.93 -3.72
CA ALA A 252 17.85 18.84 -2.62
C ALA A 252 18.73 17.57 -2.69
N GLU A 253 18.15 16.40 -2.92
CA GLU A 253 18.92 15.15 -3.09
C GLU A 253 19.84 15.22 -4.31
N GLN A 254 19.43 15.86 -5.41
CA GLN A 254 20.29 16.05 -6.58
C GLN A 254 21.51 16.93 -6.26
N ILE A 255 21.31 18.06 -5.59
CA ILE A 255 22.40 18.97 -5.19
C ILE A 255 23.39 18.27 -4.25
N ILE A 256 22.90 17.53 -3.26
CA ILE A 256 23.75 16.80 -2.31
C ILE A 256 24.60 15.76 -3.05
N ASN A 257 23.99 14.99 -3.95
CA ASN A 257 24.69 13.97 -4.71
C ASN A 257 25.73 14.58 -5.67
N GLU A 258 25.42 15.68 -6.36
CA GLU A 258 26.39 16.39 -7.19
C GLU A 258 27.59 16.90 -6.40
N TRP A 259 27.36 17.42 -5.19
CA TRP A 259 28.43 17.89 -4.32
C TRP A 259 29.34 16.73 -3.87
N LEU A 260 28.77 15.57 -3.54
CA LEU A 260 29.54 14.39 -3.14
C LEU A 260 30.42 13.83 -4.27
N ILE A 261 29.96 13.90 -5.52
CA ILE A 261 30.69 13.37 -6.68
C ILE A 261 31.82 14.31 -7.16
N LYS A 262 31.70 15.63 -6.91
CA LYS A 262 32.68 16.63 -7.37
C LYS A 262 33.96 16.72 -6.50
N LYS A 263 34.06 15.97 -5.40
CA LYS A 263 35.25 15.91 -4.53
C LYS A 263 36.08 14.67 -4.79
#